data_AF-A0A7Z9LZH4-F1
#
_entry.id   AF-A0A7Z9LZH4-F1
#
_cell.length_a   1.000
_cell.length_b   1.000
_cell.length_c   1.000
_cell.angle_alpha   90.00
_cell.angle_beta   90.00
_cell.angle_gamma   90.00
#
_symmetry.space_group_name_H-M   'P 1'
#
loop_
_entity.id
_entity.type
_entity.pdbx_description
1 polymer ?
#
loop_
_entity_poly.entity_id
_entity_poly.type
_entity_poly.pdbx_seq_one_letter_code
_entity_poly.pdbx_strand_id
1 'polypeptide(L)'
;MEDEFYIFLIVAGALIYGLFLWVQTCEHRGFFEYSDAEDHELANSVHTHAERGGLYHSTLLLITMLPVVLLAKGMAYVLNADIIIHGVPVEFAGLVIALLILAPEGLAALQASRQNNQQRALNICLGSGLATIGLTIPVVLVVGFITQEHITLGLDAEAMVLIAVSLLLLKTNLESGETNILMGAMHMVLFASYVALIFI
;
A
#
# COMPACT_ATOMS: atom_id res chain seq x y z
N MET A 1 7.57 -29.71 3.68
CA MET A 1 7.85 -29.07 2.38
C MET A 1 7.10 -27.76 2.24
N GLU A 2 5.78 -27.71 2.46
CA GLU A 2 5.02 -26.44 2.45
C GLU A 2 5.45 -25.49 3.58
N ASP A 3 5.57 -25.98 4.81
CA ASP A 3 6.02 -25.15 5.96
C ASP A 3 7.42 -24.56 5.75
N GLU A 4 8.33 -25.33 5.15
CA GLU A 4 9.70 -24.88 4.84
C GLU A 4 9.69 -23.74 3.79
N PHE A 5 8.79 -23.82 2.81
CA PHE A 5 8.60 -22.78 1.80
C PHE A 5 8.04 -21.50 2.41
N TYR A 6 7.06 -21.57 3.31
CA TYR A 6 6.52 -20.39 3.99
C TYR A 6 7.54 -19.74 4.92
N ILE A 7 8.33 -20.53 5.66
CA ILE A 7 9.42 -20.02 6.50
C ILE A 7 10.45 -19.30 5.62
N PHE A 8 10.83 -19.90 4.48
CA PHE A 8 11.71 -19.25 3.51
C PHE A 8 11.12 -17.91 3.04
N LEU A 9 9.83 -17.86 2.68
CA LEU A 9 9.20 -16.62 2.21
C LEU A 9 9.14 -15.55 3.29
N ILE A 10 8.84 -15.91 4.54
CA ILE A 10 8.87 -14.99 5.68
C ILE A 10 10.26 -14.38 5.86
N VAL A 11 11.29 -15.23 5.88
CA VAL A 11 12.68 -14.79 6.08
C VAL A 11 13.15 -13.94 4.90
N ALA A 12 12.90 -14.37 3.66
CA ALA A 12 13.28 -13.64 2.46
C ALA A 12 12.58 -12.28 2.37
N GLY A 13 11.27 -12.23 2.63
CA GLY A 13 10.50 -10.99 2.66
C GLY A 13 11.03 -10.02 3.73
N ALA A 14 11.20 -10.50 4.96
CA ALA A 14 11.74 -9.71 6.06
C ALA A 14 13.15 -9.18 5.77
N LEU A 15 14.01 -9.98 5.13
CA LEU A 15 15.36 -9.56 4.74
C LEU A 15 15.32 -8.49 3.65
N ILE A 16 14.53 -8.67 2.60
CA ILE A 16 14.39 -7.68 1.52
C ILE A 16 13.82 -6.36 2.06
N TYR A 17 12.80 -6.43 2.89
CA TYR A 17 12.20 -5.24 3.50
C TYR A 17 13.15 -4.56 4.49
N GLY A 18 13.88 -5.33 5.30
CA GLY A 18 14.92 -4.80 6.19
C GLY A 18 16.04 -4.09 5.42
N LEU A 19 16.49 -4.66 4.30
CA LEU A 19 17.46 -4.03 3.41
C LEU A 19 16.89 -2.73 2.81
N PHE A 20 15.64 -2.74 2.37
CA PHE A 20 14.97 -1.54 1.86
C PHE A 20 14.93 -0.41 2.89
N LEU A 21 14.52 -0.71 4.14
CA LEU A 21 14.51 0.28 5.21
C LEU A 21 15.90 0.83 5.52
N TRP A 22 16.93 -0.03 5.48
CA TRP A 22 18.31 0.39 5.68
C TRP A 22 18.79 1.34 4.59
N VAL A 23 18.53 1.02 3.31
CA VAL A 23 18.87 1.91 2.18
C VAL A 23 18.13 3.25 2.29
N GLN A 24 16.84 3.21 2.65
CA GLN A 24 15.99 4.40 2.78
C GLN A 24 16.42 5.31 3.95
N THR A 25 16.82 4.72 5.08
CA THR A 25 17.09 5.45 6.34
C THR A 25 18.56 5.85 6.50
N CYS A 26 19.49 5.10 5.91
CA CYS A 26 20.93 5.30 6.13
C CYS A 26 21.69 5.72 4.87
N GLU A 27 21.54 5.00 3.75
CA GLU A 27 22.47 5.13 2.62
C GLU A 27 22.04 6.19 1.60
N HIS A 28 20.75 6.25 1.24
CA HIS A 28 20.23 7.10 0.19
C HIS A 28 19.13 8.06 0.68
N ARG A 29 19.28 8.61 1.90
CA ARG A 29 18.33 9.59 2.46
C ARG A 29 18.01 10.73 1.50
N GLY A 30 19.00 11.23 0.75
CA GLY A 30 18.82 12.32 -0.21
C GLY A 30 17.85 12.03 -1.37
N PHE A 31 17.54 10.76 -1.69
CA PHE A 31 16.49 10.40 -2.67
C PHE A 31 15.06 10.43 -2.08
N PHE A 32 14.94 10.42 -0.75
CA PHE A 32 13.68 10.40 0.00
C PHE A 32 13.44 11.66 0.85
N GLU A 33 14.49 12.43 1.12
CA GLU A 33 14.48 13.69 1.85
C GLU A 33 14.26 14.82 0.84
N TYR A 34 12.99 15.18 0.65
CA TYR A 34 12.63 16.29 -0.22
C TYR A 34 12.83 17.60 0.54
N SER A 35 13.70 18.46 0.00
CA SER A 35 13.95 19.82 0.50
C SER A 35 13.19 20.80 -0.38
N ASP A 36 11.91 21.02 -0.11
CA ASP A 36 11.20 22.17 -0.68
C ASP A 36 11.12 23.30 0.34
N ALA A 37 11.86 24.37 0.03
CA ALA A 37 11.73 25.66 0.66
C ALA A 37 10.34 26.30 0.46
N GLU A 38 9.47 25.72 -0.38
CA GLU A 38 8.12 26.22 -0.69
C GLU A 38 7.00 25.58 0.15
N ASP A 39 7.18 24.37 0.68
CA ASP A 39 6.24 23.78 1.65
C ASP A 39 6.25 24.56 2.99
N HIS A 40 7.33 25.32 3.23
CA HIS A 40 7.40 26.27 4.33
C HIS A 40 6.46 27.46 4.14
N GLU A 41 6.16 27.95 2.93
CA GLU A 41 5.33 29.15 2.78
C GLU A 41 3.81 28.89 2.93
N LEU A 42 3.31 27.73 2.49
CA LEU A 42 1.90 27.37 2.69
C LEU A 42 1.61 26.88 4.13
N ALA A 43 2.56 26.17 4.76
CA ALA A 43 2.42 25.71 6.15
C ALA A 43 2.63 26.84 7.18
N ASN A 44 3.42 27.88 6.85
CA ASN A 44 3.67 29.02 7.74
C ASN A 44 2.45 29.95 7.95
N SER A 45 1.35 29.75 7.23
CA SER A 45 0.16 30.61 7.37
C SER A 45 -0.84 30.16 8.45
N VAL A 46 -0.72 28.94 9.01
CA VAL A 46 -1.70 28.42 9.99
C VAL A 46 -1.11 27.80 11.26
N HIS A 47 0.18 27.42 11.31
CA HIS A 47 0.72 26.80 12.53
C HIS A 47 2.03 27.44 12.98
N THR A 48 1.94 28.22 14.05
CA THR A 48 3.05 28.44 14.98
C THR A 48 3.57 27.06 15.41
N HIS A 49 4.66 26.61 14.80
CA HIS A 49 5.34 25.37 15.16
C HIS A 49 5.94 25.51 16.56
N ALA A 50 5.14 25.20 17.59
CA ALA A 50 5.71 24.69 18.82
C ALA A 50 6.48 23.43 18.45
N GLU A 51 7.78 23.40 18.72
CA GLU A 51 8.65 22.23 18.54
C GLU A 51 8.13 21.08 19.42
N ARG A 52 7.13 20.35 18.93
CA ARG A 52 6.59 19.18 19.61
C ARG A 52 7.54 18.02 19.33
N GLY A 53 8.13 17.47 20.39
CA GLY A 53 9.12 16.39 20.28
C GLY A 53 8.54 15.12 19.64
N GLY A 54 9.42 14.21 19.19
CA GLY A 54 9.04 12.99 18.47
C GLY A 54 7.98 12.13 19.16
N LEU A 55 7.96 12.10 20.50
CA LEU A 55 6.93 11.42 21.28
C LEU A 55 5.51 11.93 21.01
N TYR A 56 5.34 13.24 20.81
CA TYR A 56 4.05 13.82 20.45
C TYR A 56 3.56 13.31 19.10
N HIS A 57 4.42 13.30 18.09
CA HIS A 57 4.07 12.81 16.76
C HIS A 57 3.81 11.30 16.74
N SER A 58 4.62 10.50 17.47
CA SER A 58 4.39 9.06 17.59
C SER A 58 3.07 8.73 18.30
N THR A 59 2.75 9.43 19.38
CA THR A 59 1.48 9.23 20.09
C THR A 59 0.29 9.68 19.26
N LEU A 60 0.40 10.83 18.57
CA LEU A 60 -0.63 11.30 17.65
C LEU A 60 -0.88 10.29 16.53
N LEU A 61 0.18 9.69 15.97
CA LEU A 61 0.09 8.68 14.92
C LEU A 61 -0.69 7.44 15.39
N LEU A 62 -0.40 6.92 16.59
CA LEU A 62 -1.15 5.79 17.14
C LEU A 62 -2.63 6.12 17.34
N ILE A 63 -2.92 7.34 17.84
CA ILE A 63 -4.30 7.80 18.03
C ILE A 63 -5.03 7.95 16.69
N THR A 64 -4.38 8.47 15.66
CA THR A 64 -5.00 8.68 14.34
C THR A 64 -5.12 7.39 13.53
N MET A 65 -4.25 6.41 13.76
CA MET A 65 -4.35 5.07 13.16
C MET A 65 -5.53 4.28 13.73
N LEU A 66 -5.83 4.43 15.01
CA LEU A 66 -6.87 3.64 15.70
C LEU A 66 -8.25 3.69 15.01
N PRO A 67 -8.80 4.86 14.64
CA PRO A 67 -10.05 4.94 13.88
C PRO A 67 -10.02 4.16 12.56
N VAL A 68 -8.91 4.19 11.81
CA VAL A 68 -8.79 3.49 10.52
C VAL A 68 -8.87 1.98 10.73
N VAL A 69 -8.19 1.46 11.75
CA VAL A 69 -8.24 0.04 12.12
C VAL A 69 -9.64 -0.37 12.58
N LEU A 70 -10.29 0.45 13.41
CA LEU A 70 -11.65 0.18 13.87
C LEU A 70 -12.68 0.22 12.73
N LEU A 71 -12.53 1.16 11.79
CA LEU A 71 -13.36 1.24 10.59
C LEU A 71 -13.17 0.02 9.68
N ALA A 72 -11.93 -0.39 9.43
CA ALA A 72 -11.64 -1.58 8.63
C ALA A 72 -12.27 -2.83 9.26
N LYS A 73 -12.11 -3.01 10.59
CA LYS A 73 -12.70 -4.13 11.33
C LYS A 73 -14.24 -4.10 11.30
N GLY A 74 -14.83 -2.92 11.47
CA GLY A 74 -16.28 -2.72 11.39
C GLY A 74 -16.83 -3.04 10.00
N MET A 75 -16.16 -2.57 8.95
CA MET A 75 -16.52 -2.87 7.56
C MET A 75 -16.41 -4.34 7.23
N ALA A 76 -15.39 -5.04 7.73
CA ALA A 76 -15.26 -6.49 7.54
C ALA A 76 -16.48 -7.27 8.08
N TYR A 77 -17.01 -6.86 9.24
CA TYR A 77 -18.23 -7.48 9.79
C TYR A 77 -19.47 -7.23 8.92
N VAL A 78 -19.65 -5.99 8.45
CA VAL A 78 -20.77 -5.61 7.59
C VAL A 78 -20.70 -6.35 6.25
N LEU A 79 -19.54 -6.34 5.60
CA LEU A 79 -19.33 -7.01 4.31
C LEU A 79 -19.54 -8.52 4.41
N ASN A 80 -19.07 -9.17 5.47
CA ASN A 80 -19.31 -10.61 5.67
C ASN A 80 -20.80 -10.94 5.83
N ALA A 81 -21.58 -10.08 6.50
CA ALA A 81 -23.02 -10.27 6.60
C ALA A 81 -23.71 -10.08 5.24
N ASP A 82 -23.29 -9.08 4.46
CA ASP A 82 -23.85 -8.81 3.14
C ASP A 82 -23.48 -9.87 2.09
N ILE A 83 -22.28 -10.46 2.15
CA ILE A 83 -21.89 -11.61 1.31
C ILE A 83 -22.89 -12.75 1.49
N ILE A 84 -23.25 -13.08 2.74
CA ILE A 84 -24.17 -14.17 3.07
C ILE A 84 -25.59 -13.89 2.55
N ILE A 85 -26.01 -12.62 2.53
CA ILE A 85 -27.37 -12.21 2.17
C ILE A 85 -27.54 -12.02 0.66
N HIS A 86 -26.55 -11.40 -0.01
CA HIS A 86 -26.64 -10.97 -1.42
C HIS A 86 -25.82 -11.83 -2.38
N GLY A 87 -25.00 -12.77 -1.89
CA GLY A 87 -24.17 -13.65 -2.73
C GLY A 87 -23.05 -12.91 -3.47
N VAL A 88 -22.57 -11.80 -2.92
CA VAL A 88 -21.45 -11.03 -3.48
C VAL A 88 -20.13 -11.83 -3.33
N PRO A 89 -19.21 -11.80 -4.32
CA PRO A 89 -17.92 -12.49 -4.23
C PRO A 89 -17.10 -12.08 -3.00
N VAL A 90 -16.39 -13.03 -2.39
CA VAL A 90 -15.59 -12.79 -1.16
C VAL A 90 -14.42 -11.85 -1.45
N GLU A 91 -13.88 -11.93 -2.66
CA GLU A 91 -12.80 -11.12 -3.20
C GLU A 91 -13.18 -9.63 -3.21
N PHE A 92 -14.47 -9.31 -3.43
CA PHE A 92 -14.98 -7.94 -3.39
C PHE A 92 -14.88 -7.32 -2.00
N ALA A 93 -15.19 -8.09 -0.94
CA ALA A 93 -15.01 -7.61 0.43
C ALA A 93 -13.54 -7.34 0.75
N GLY A 94 -12.65 -8.24 0.28
CA GLY A 94 -11.20 -8.03 0.36
C GLY A 94 -10.75 -6.74 -0.32
N LEU A 95 -11.23 -6.48 -1.55
CA LEU A 95 -10.96 -5.24 -2.29
C LEU A 95 -11.41 -3.99 -1.53
N VAL A 96 -12.64 -3.97 -1.00
CA VAL A 96 -13.17 -2.82 -0.27
C VAL A 96 -12.35 -2.54 1.00
N ILE A 97 -12.00 -3.58 1.75
CA ILE A 97 -11.16 -3.45 2.96
C ILE A 97 -9.77 -2.94 2.58
N ALA A 98 -9.16 -3.48 1.53
CA ALA A 98 -7.86 -3.04 1.05
C ALA A 98 -7.87 -1.56 0.64
N LEU A 99 -8.88 -1.11 -0.12
CA LEU A 99 -9.05 0.29 -0.49
C LEU A 99 -9.23 1.20 0.72
N LEU A 100 -9.98 0.77 1.74
CA LEU A 100 -10.18 1.54 2.96
C LEU A 100 -8.87 1.72 3.74
N ILE A 101 -8.09 0.65 3.89
CA ILE A 101 -6.80 0.68 4.60
C ILE A 101 -5.79 1.55 3.85
N LEU A 102 -5.77 1.46 2.51
CA LEU A 102 -4.82 2.19 1.66
C LEU A 102 -5.25 3.64 1.36
N ALA A 103 -6.54 3.98 1.57
CA ALA A 103 -7.10 5.31 1.29
C ALA A 103 -6.26 6.49 1.79
N PRO A 104 -5.80 6.56 3.07
CA PRO A 104 -5.01 7.69 3.54
C PRO A 104 -3.71 7.89 2.74
N GLU A 105 -3.02 6.82 2.38
CA GLU A 105 -1.79 6.88 1.59
C GLU A 105 -2.07 7.23 0.13
N GLY A 106 -3.13 6.67 -0.46
CA GLY A 106 -3.58 7.00 -1.82
C GLY A 106 -3.98 8.47 -1.95
N LEU A 107 -4.65 9.03 -0.94
CA LEU A 107 -4.98 10.45 -0.89
C LEU A 107 -3.73 11.32 -0.74
N ALA A 108 -2.76 10.91 0.07
CA ALA A 108 -1.48 11.61 0.22
C ALA A 108 -0.68 11.62 -1.10
N ALA A 109 -0.63 10.49 -1.81
CA ALA A 109 0.01 10.40 -3.12
C ALA A 109 -0.71 11.27 -4.17
N LEU A 110 -2.04 11.29 -4.15
CA LEU A 110 -2.82 12.15 -5.04
C LEU A 110 -2.58 13.63 -4.76
N GLN A 111 -2.51 14.03 -3.49
CA GLN A 111 -2.17 15.40 -3.10
C GLN A 111 -0.78 15.80 -3.58
N ALA A 112 0.23 14.95 -3.37
CA ALA A 112 1.59 15.18 -3.85
C ALA A 112 1.64 15.33 -5.38
N SER A 113 0.92 14.47 -6.11
CA SER A 113 0.81 14.55 -7.57
C SER A 113 0.16 15.87 -8.04
N ARG A 114 -0.90 16.32 -7.35
CA ARG A 114 -1.56 17.62 -7.63
C ARG A 114 -0.66 18.83 -7.37
N GLN A 115 0.32 18.69 -6.48
CA GLN A 115 1.36 19.69 -6.20
C GLN A 115 2.56 19.56 -7.14
N ASN A 116 2.45 18.80 -8.24
CA ASN A 116 3.54 18.48 -9.18
C ASN A 116 4.74 17.76 -8.53
N ASN A 117 4.55 17.15 -7.35
CA ASN A 117 5.59 16.37 -6.69
C ASN A 117 5.44 14.87 -7.02
N GLN A 118 5.80 14.53 -8.25
CA GLN A 118 5.66 13.17 -8.78
C GLN A 118 6.55 12.16 -8.06
N GLN A 119 7.77 12.56 -7.68
CA GLN A 119 8.69 11.71 -6.92
C GLN A 119 8.11 11.35 -5.54
N ARG A 120 7.52 12.31 -4.82
CA ARG A 120 6.85 12.03 -3.54
C ARG A 120 5.66 11.10 -3.72
N ALA A 121 4.83 11.33 -4.75
CA ALA A 121 3.71 10.44 -5.05
C ALA A 121 4.17 9.01 -5.35
N LEU A 122 5.22 8.85 -6.18
CA LEU A 122 5.82 7.55 -6.49
C LEU A 122 6.45 6.90 -5.27
N ASN A 123 7.15 7.65 -4.43
CA ASN A 123 7.75 7.14 -3.19
C ASN A 123 6.68 6.61 -2.22
N ILE A 124 5.54 7.30 -2.10
CA ILE A 124 4.41 6.83 -1.28
C ILE A 124 3.85 5.53 -1.87
N CYS A 125 3.50 5.51 -3.16
CA CYS A 125 2.86 4.35 -3.79
C CYS A 125 3.77 3.11 -3.86
N LEU A 126 5.02 3.28 -4.33
CA LEU A 126 5.98 2.17 -4.43
C LEU A 126 6.44 1.70 -3.07
N GLY A 127 6.63 2.62 -2.11
CA GLY A 127 6.94 2.28 -0.72
C GLY A 127 5.85 1.44 -0.06
N SER A 128 4.58 1.85 -0.23
CA SER A 128 3.42 1.10 0.28
C SER A 128 3.27 -0.29 -0.35
N GLY A 129 3.43 -0.40 -1.67
CA GLY A 129 3.42 -1.69 -2.36
C GLY A 129 4.54 -2.62 -1.90
N LEU A 130 5.76 -2.09 -1.75
CA LEU A 130 6.91 -2.85 -1.26
C LEU A 130 6.72 -3.26 0.21
N ALA A 131 6.14 -2.42 1.06
CA ALA A 131 5.81 -2.78 2.44
C ALA A 131 4.74 -3.89 2.49
N THR A 132 3.77 -3.87 1.58
CA THR A 132 2.76 -4.93 1.50
C THR A 132 3.38 -6.29 1.15
N ILE A 133 4.25 -6.32 0.14
CA ILE A 133 4.89 -7.57 -0.32
C ILE A 133 5.99 -8.03 0.64
N GLY A 134 6.85 -7.11 1.07
CA GLY A 134 8.04 -7.39 1.88
C GLY A 134 7.78 -7.51 3.38
N LEU A 135 6.66 -7.01 3.89
CA LEU A 135 6.32 -7.07 5.31
C LEU A 135 4.92 -7.64 5.57
N THR A 136 3.87 -7.12 4.94
CA THR A 136 2.49 -7.54 5.26
C THR A 136 2.23 -9.01 4.94
N ILE A 137 2.65 -9.51 3.77
CA ILE A 137 2.53 -10.94 3.42
C ILE A 137 3.28 -11.84 4.44
N PRO A 138 4.57 -11.59 4.75
CA PRO A 138 5.27 -12.31 5.82
C PRO A 138 4.55 -12.27 7.17
N VAL A 139 4.06 -11.11 7.60
CA VAL A 139 3.34 -10.96 8.87
C VAL A 139 2.06 -11.79 8.86
N VAL A 140 1.30 -11.77 7.77
CA VAL A 140 0.09 -12.59 7.61
C VAL A 140 0.41 -14.08 7.68
N LEU A 141 1.51 -14.53 7.06
CA LEU A 141 1.95 -15.92 7.18
C LEU A 141 2.32 -16.29 8.62
N VAL A 142 3.05 -15.43 9.35
CA VAL A 142 3.36 -15.65 10.77
C VAL A 142 2.08 -15.76 11.60
N VAL A 143 1.11 -14.88 11.35
CA VAL A 143 -0.20 -14.94 12.02
C VAL A 143 -0.89 -16.27 11.71
N GLY A 144 -0.93 -16.70 10.44
CA GLY A 144 -1.49 -18.00 10.04
C GLY A 144 -0.84 -19.18 10.75
N PHE A 145 0.49 -19.17 10.92
CA PHE A 145 1.19 -20.17 11.71
C PHE A 145 0.77 -20.19 13.18
N ILE A 146 0.56 -19.01 13.79
CA ILE A 146 0.13 -18.90 15.19
C ILE A 146 -1.33 -19.34 15.36
N THR A 147 -2.20 -18.97 14.41
CA THR A 147 -3.64 -19.31 14.44
C THR A 147 -3.92 -20.73 13.93
N GLN A 148 -2.92 -21.42 13.39
CA GLN A 148 -3.05 -22.74 12.74
C GLN A 148 -4.02 -22.70 11.55
N GLU A 149 -4.10 -21.56 10.85
CA GLU A 149 -4.84 -21.42 9.60
C GLU A 149 -3.94 -21.64 8.39
N HIS A 150 -4.40 -22.45 7.45
CA HIS A 150 -3.71 -22.68 6.19
C HIS A 150 -3.95 -21.51 5.23
N ILE A 151 -2.93 -20.68 5.04
CA ILE A 151 -2.96 -19.56 4.10
C ILE A 151 -2.35 -20.00 2.77
N THR A 152 -3.19 -20.27 1.77
CA THR A 152 -2.72 -20.57 0.42
C THR A 152 -2.33 -19.27 -0.29
N LEU A 153 -1.04 -19.11 -0.54
CA LEU A 153 -0.53 -18.03 -1.38
C LEU A 153 -0.69 -18.44 -2.84
N GLY A 154 -1.75 -17.96 -3.45
CA GLY A 154 -2.05 -18.18 -4.86
C GLY A 154 -3.01 -17.12 -5.36
N LEU A 155 -2.72 -16.59 -6.54
CA LEU A 155 -3.68 -15.83 -7.34
C LEU A 155 -4.15 -16.75 -8.45
N ASP A 156 -5.39 -16.57 -8.89
CA ASP A 156 -5.86 -17.23 -10.11
C ASP A 156 -5.06 -16.75 -11.33
N ALA A 157 -5.08 -17.54 -12.41
CA ALA A 157 -4.25 -17.31 -13.59
C ALA A 157 -4.48 -15.90 -14.18
N GLU A 158 -5.73 -15.47 -14.24
CA GLU A 158 -6.15 -14.15 -14.70
C GLU A 158 -5.61 -13.02 -13.84
N ALA A 159 -5.60 -13.17 -12.51
CA ALA A 159 -5.07 -12.18 -11.58
C ALA A 159 -3.53 -12.13 -11.66
N MET A 160 -2.87 -13.27 -11.85
CA MET A 160 -1.43 -13.34 -12.11
C MET A 160 -1.04 -12.61 -13.40
N VAL A 161 -1.84 -12.73 -14.46
CA VAL A 161 -1.60 -11.99 -15.72
C VAL A 161 -1.79 -10.49 -15.50
N LEU A 162 -2.84 -10.06 -14.80
CA LEU A 162 -3.08 -8.64 -14.54
C LEU A 162 -1.97 -7.99 -13.71
N ILE A 163 -1.48 -8.63 -12.65
CA ILE A 163 -0.39 -8.08 -11.85
C ILE A 163 0.92 -8.04 -12.66
N ALA A 164 1.20 -9.06 -13.47
CA ALA A 164 2.37 -9.08 -14.35
C ALA A 164 2.34 -7.94 -15.39
N VAL A 165 1.19 -7.73 -16.05
CA VAL A 165 1.00 -6.64 -17.01
C VAL A 165 1.09 -5.28 -16.31
N SER A 166 0.51 -5.14 -15.11
CA SER A 166 0.57 -3.90 -14.32
C SER A 166 2.02 -3.53 -13.95
N LEU A 167 2.81 -4.50 -13.50
CA LEU A 167 4.23 -4.29 -13.16
C LEU A 167 5.07 -3.98 -14.40
N LEU A 168 4.82 -4.65 -15.52
CA LEU A 168 5.51 -4.38 -16.79
C LEU A 168 5.21 -2.97 -17.29
N LEU A 169 3.95 -2.57 -17.25
CA LEU A 169 3.51 -1.23 -17.65
C LEU A 169 4.09 -0.16 -16.73
N LEU A 170 4.08 -0.40 -15.42
CA LEU A 170 4.69 0.48 -14.42
C LEU A 170 6.19 0.69 -14.72
N LYS A 171 6.95 -0.39 -14.93
CA LYS A 171 8.37 -0.33 -15.30
C LYS A 171 8.59 0.50 -16.56
N THR A 172 7.84 0.22 -17.62
CA THR A 172 7.96 0.90 -18.92
C THR A 172 7.67 2.40 -18.81
N ASN A 173 6.65 2.76 -18.03
CA ASN A 173 6.29 4.16 -17.84
C ASN A 173 7.32 4.92 -17.00
N LEU A 174 7.92 4.27 -15.98
CA LEU A 174 8.97 4.86 -15.16
C LEU A 174 10.28 5.06 -15.92
N GLU A 175 10.62 4.17 -16.87
CA GLU A 175 11.81 4.31 -17.73
C GLU A 175 11.73 5.54 -18.65
N SER A 176 10.52 5.97 -19.02
CA SER A 176 10.30 7.10 -19.92
C SER A 176 10.59 8.46 -19.28
N GLY A 177 10.67 8.54 -17.94
CA GLY A 177 10.95 9.78 -17.19
C GLY A 177 9.85 10.85 -17.22
N GLU A 178 8.85 10.72 -18.10
CA GLU A 178 7.70 11.61 -18.22
C GLU A 178 6.40 10.90 -17.87
N THR A 179 5.49 11.59 -17.18
CA THR A 179 4.14 11.08 -16.89
C THR A 179 3.12 11.64 -17.88
N ASN A 180 2.29 10.79 -18.48
CA ASN A 180 1.20 11.19 -19.36
C ASN A 180 -0.16 10.75 -18.79
N ILE A 181 -1.22 11.54 -19.03
CA ILE A 181 -2.61 11.16 -18.74
C ILE A 181 -2.94 9.79 -19.34
N LEU A 182 -2.44 9.49 -20.55
CA LEU A 182 -2.65 8.19 -21.19
C LEU A 182 -2.02 7.04 -20.38
N MET A 183 -0.85 7.25 -19.78
CA MET A 183 -0.19 6.26 -18.92
C MET A 183 -1.00 5.97 -17.66
N GLY A 184 -1.58 7.01 -17.05
CA GLY A 184 -2.51 6.87 -15.93
C GLY A 184 -3.79 6.16 -16.32
N ALA A 185 -4.38 6.51 -17.47
CA ALA A 185 -5.59 5.88 -17.98
C ALA A 185 -5.40 4.37 -18.22
N MET A 186 -4.25 3.93 -18.73
CA MET A 186 -3.95 2.50 -18.91
C MET A 186 -3.96 1.74 -17.57
N HIS A 187 -3.36 2.31 -16.50
CA HIS A 187 -3.42 1.72 -15.17
C HIS A 187 -4.84 1.67 -14.61
N MET A 188 -5.65 2.72 -14.84
CA MET A 188 -7.06 2.74 -14.42
C MET A 188 -7.89 1.69 -15.16
N VAL A 189 -7.61 1.44 -16.44
CA VAL A 189 -8.25 0.37 -17.21
C VAL A 189 -7.87 -1.00 -16.66
N LEU A 190 -6.58 -1.25 -16.37
CA LEU A 190 -6.15 -2.51 -15.73
C LEU A 190 -6.81 -2.73 -14.37
N PHE A 191 -6.90 -1.68 -13.55
CA PHE A 191 -7.62 -1.74 -12.28
C PHE A 191 -9.11 -2.02 -12.46
N ALA A 192 -9.77 -1.37 -13.43
CA ALA A 192 -11.16 -1.65 -13.76
C ALA A 192 -11.37 -3.09 -14.28
N SER A 193 -10.42 -3.62 -15.05
CA SER A 193 -10.43 -5.03 -15.49
C SER A 193 -10.31 -5.99 -14.30
N TYR A 194 -9.46 -5.69 -13.31
CA TYR A 194 -9.39 -6.46 -12.07
C TYR A 194 -10.73 -6.44 -11.33
N VAL A 195 -11.36 -5.28 -11.19
CA VAL A 195 -12.69 -5.17 -10.56
C VAL A 195 -13.74 -5.98 -11.34
N ALA A 196 -13.72 -5.94 -12.67
CA ALA A 196 -14.66 -6.70 -13.49
C ALA A 196 -14.47 -8.22 -13.31
N LEU A 197 -13.21 -8.71 -13.24
CA LEU A 197 -12.91 -10.12 -13.03
C LEU A 197 -13.42 -10.66 -11.69
N ILE A 198 -13.53 -9.82 -10.66
CA ILE A 198 -14.11 -10.25 -9.37
C ILE A 198 -15.57 -10.72 -9.53
N PHE A 199 -16.30 -10.23 -10.53
CA PHE A 199 -17.72 -10.52 -10.73
C PHE A 199 -18.03 -11.49 -11.87
N ILE A 200 -17.01 -11.91 -12.63
CA ILE A 200 -17.16 -12.80 -13.80
C ILE A 200 -16.71 -14.20 -13.41
#